data_AF-A0A1H3HB81-F1
#
_entry.id   AF-A0A1H3HB81-F1
#
_cell.length_a   1.000
_cell.length_b   1.000
_cell.length_c   1.000
_cell.angle_alpha   90.00
_cell.angle_beta   90.00
_cell.angle_gamma   90.00
#
_symmetry.space_group_name_H-M   'P 1'
#
loop_
_entity.id
_entity.type
_entity.pdbx_description
1 polymer ?
#
loop_
_entity_poly.entity_id
_entity_poly.type
_entity_poly.pdbx_seq_one_letter_code
_entity_poly.pdbx_strand_id
1 'polypeptide(L)'
;MKLGEDSSLEILRTSKDNLIHKLKEKSPTWEDSDDIEINQLLDVYEKNKYVFSNSVIDTLYTIKVNDEFDCNILKERKTLNGIIILDSTELYIFQEIGEKLKVMNFKVSIKDDYSDIKIFTFNLNENEKIIAENIETEVWKKFLRCLIYLDFLPTETKYINPNEKFGTRKQGKVINKTDHKIILVTKAWNQEYKTKPNTKFYSKAHWGIRWTGSGRTTPKITFIKGSLKGLNKPAEKEIKR
;
A
#
# COMPACT_ATOMS: atom_id res chain seq x y z
N MET A 1 -13.83 -8.70 6.70
CA MET A 1 -13.96 -7.80 5.55
C MET A 1 -15.31 -8.06 4.87
N LYS A 2 -16.11 -7.04 4.55
CA LYS A 2 -17.36 -7.20 3.79
C LYS A 2 -17.22 -6.45 2.46
N LEU A 3 -17.14 -7.15 1.34
CA LEU A 3 -17.22 -6.53 0.01
C LEU A 3 -18.65 -6.71 -0.48
N GLY A 4 -19.47 -5.69 -0.25
CA GLY A 4 -20.87 -5.63 -0.64
C GLY A 4 -21.24 -4.22 -1.08
N GLU A 5 -22.53 -3.95 -1.20
CA GLU A 5 -23.10 -2.69 -1.73
C GLU A 5 -22.54 -1.45 -1.04
N ASP A 6 -22.28 -1.52 0.27
CA ASP A 6 -21.75 -0.39 1.04
C ASP A 6 -20.20 -0.32 1.06
N SER A 7 -19.51 -1.15 0.29
CA SER A 7 -18.05 -1.12 0.29
C SER A 7 -17.49 0.06 -0.51
N SER A 8 -16.31 0.53 -0.13
CA SER A 8 -15.57 1.57 -0.84
C SER A 8 -15.46 1.31 -2.34
N LEU A 9 -15.33 0.06 -2.78
CA LEU A 9 -15.28 -0.32 -4.19
C LEU A 9 -16.63 -0.09 -4.90
N GLU A 10 -17.75 -0.48 -4.29
CA GLU A 10 -19.08 -0.28 -4.88
C GLU A 10 -19.48 1.19 -4.89
N ILE A 11 -19.17 1.93 -3.82
CA ILE A 11 -19.41 3.38 -3.75
C ILE A 11 -18.60 4.10 -4.82
N LEU A 12 -17.32 3.75 -4.99
CA LEU A 12 -16.47 4.28 -6.06
C LEU A 12 -17.09 4.04 -7.44
N ARG A 13 -17.65 2.85 -7.68
CA ARG A 13 -18.27 2.46 -8.95
C ARG A 13 -19.53 3.27 -9.24
N THR A 14 -20.41 3.45 -8.25
CA THR A 14 -21.68 4.15 -8.42
C THR A 14 -21.57 5.67 -8.36
N SER A 15 -20.48 6.20 -7.80
CA SER A 15 -20.31 7.64 -7.55
C SER A 15 -19.21 8.29 -8.39
N LYS A 16 -18.69 7.64 -9.43
CA LYS A 16 -17.56 8.14 -10.25
C LYS A 16 -17.71 9.60 -10.65
N ASP A 17 -18.83 9.97 -11.27
CA ASP A 17 -19.04 11.33 -11.79
C ASP A 17 -19.11 12.37 -10.66
N ASN A 18 -19.76 12.01 -9.54
CA ASN A 18 -19.80 12.85 -8.34
C ASN A 18 -18.41 13.05 -7.73
N LEU A 19 -17.55 12.02 -7.77
CA LEU A 19 -16.17 12.11 -7.28
C LEU A 19 -15.33 13.05 -8.17
N ILE A 20 -15.47 12.95 -9.49
CA ILE A 20 -14.81 13.86 -10.43
C ILE A 20 -15.25 15.31 -10.17
N HIS A 21 -16.55 15.55 -10.01
CA HIS A 21 -17.07 16.89 -9.69
C HIS A 21 -16.46 17.45 -8.39
N LYS A 22 -16.45 16.66 -7.30
CA LYS A 22 -15.84 17.06 -6.02
C LYS A 22 -14.34 17.34 -6.13
N LEU A 23 -13.64 16.64 -7.02
CA LEU A 23 -12.21 16.88 -7.25
C LEU A 23 -11.98 18.20 -8.00
N LYS A 24 -12.81 18.51 -9.00
CA LYS A 24 -12.79 19.78 -9.72
C LYS A 24 -13.02 20.97 -8.79
N GLU A 25 -14.04 20.90 -7.93
CA GLU A 25 -14.35 21.97 -6.95
C GLU A 25 -13.19 22.26 -5.99
N LYS A 26 -12.40 21.25 -5.66
CA LYS A 26 -11.26 21.37 -4.74
C LYS A 26 -9.97 21.82 -5.43
N SER A 27 -9.93 21.85 -6.77
CA SER A 27 -8.72 22.12 -7.54
C SER A 27 -8.89 23.40 -8.37
N PRO A 28 -8.38 24.55 -7.90
CA PRO A 28 -8.50 25.81 -8.63
C PRO A 28 -7.69 25.84 -9.94
N THR A 29 -6.78 24.89 -10.14
CA THR A 29 -5.90 24.79 -11.31
C THR A 29 -6.21 23.56 -12.17
N TRP A 30 -7.44 23.05 -12.12
CA TRP A 30 -7.85 21.87 -12.89
C TRP A 30 -7.86 22.17 -14.39
N GLU A 31 -7.14 21.37 -15.18
CA GLU A 31 -7.04 21.51 -16.63
C GLU A 31 -7.71 20.32 -17.36
N ASP A 32 -7.98 20.46 -18.67
CA ASP A 32 -8.60 19.39 -19.47
C ASP A 32 -7.74 18.10 -19.50
N SER A 33 -6.42 18.21 -19.36
CA SER A 33 -5.53 17.05 -19.21
C SER A 33 -5.76 16.30 -17.90
N ASP A 34 -6.20 16.98 -16.83
CA ASP A 34 -6.54 16.32 -15.57
C ASP A 34 -7.79 15.46 -15.72
N ASP A 35 -8.75 15.88 -16.55
CA ASP A 35 -9.94 15.07 -16.83
C ASP A 35 -9.59 13.73 -17.49
N ILE A 36 -8.67 13.73 -18.45
CA ILE A 36 -8.24 12.50 -19.12
C ILE A 36 -7.55 11.58 -18.13
N GLU A 37 -6.58 12.10 -17.38
CA GLU A 37 -5.78 11.30 -16.45
C GLU A 37 -6.61 10.78 -15.27
N ILE A 38 -7.55 11.57 -14.75
CA ILE A 38 -8.45 11.16 -13.67
C ILE A 38 -9.48 10.16 -14.17
N ASN A 39 -10.02 10.32 -15.37
CA ASN A 39 -10.91 9.33 -15.96
C ASN A 39 -10.21 7.99 -16.16
N GLN A 40 -8.96 8.01 -16.63
CA GLN A 40 -8.13 6.82 -16.73
C GLN A 40 -7.90 6.19 -15.35
N LEU A 41 -7.48 6.99 -14.35
CA LEU A 41 -7.27 6.51 -12.98
C LEU A 41 -8.54 5.87 -12.41
N LEU A 42 -9.69 6.49 -12.60
CA LEU A 42 -11.00 6.05 -12.12
C LEU A 42 -11.68 4.98 -13.00
N ASP A 43 -11.02 4.50 -14.05
CA ASP A 43 -11.52 3.34 -14.79
C ASP A 43 -11.33 2.06 -13.96
N VAL A 44 -12.34 1.78 -13.12
CA VAL A 44 -12.34 0.65 -12.20
C VAL A 44 -12.40 -0.68 -12.95
N TYR A 45 -13.09 -0.77 -14.08
CA TYR A 45 -13.37 -2.04 -14.75
C TYR A 45 -12.09 -2.70 -15.25
N GLU A 46 -11.20 -1.94 -15.86
CA GLU A 46 -9.96 -2.42 -16.47
C GLU A 46 -8.85 -2.77 -15.45
N LYS A 47 -9.02 -2.41 -14.18
CA LYS A 47 -7.97 -2.60 -13.16
C LYS A 47 -8.08 -3.93 -12.43
N ASN A 48 -6.96 -4.53 -12.07
CA ASN A 48 -6.96 -5.66 -11.14
C ASN A 48 -7.35 -5.22 -9.72
N LYS A 49 -8.20 -5.98 -9.04
CA LYS A 49 -8.67 -5.70 -7.67
C LYS A 49 -7.96 -6.62 -6.68
N TYR A 50 -6.96 -6.09 -6.00
CA TYR A 50 -6.18 -6.80 -4.98
C TYR A 50 -6.82 -6.62 -3.62
N VAL A 51 -7.22 -7.72 -3.00
CA VAL A 51 -7.81 -7.74 -1.67
C VAL A 51 -6.79 -8.27 -0.69
N PHE A 52 -6.39 -7.46 0.28
CA PHE A 52 -5.40 -7.88 1.27
C PHE A 52 -6.07 -8.62 2.43
N SER A 53 -5.59 -9.81 2.75
CA SER A 53 -6.01 -10.50 3.97
C SER A 53 -5.52 -9.75 5.21
N ASN A 54 -6.19 -9.95 6.36
CA ASN A 54 -5.76 -9.35 7.64
C ASN A 54 -4.28 -9.64 7.95
N SER A 55 -3.80 -10.84 7.62
CA SER A 55 -2.39 -11.21 7.83
C SER A 55 -1.40 -10.38 7.00
N VAL A 56 -1.82 -9.94 5.81
CA VAL A 56 -1.05 -9.03 4.97
C VAL A 56 -1.05 -7.65 5.61
N ILE A 57 -2.21 -7.15 6.01
CA ILE A 57 -2.37 -5.83 6.67
C ILE A 57 -1.46 -5.73 7.91
N ASP A 58 -1.43 -6.77 8.75
CA ASP A 58 -0.54 -6.83 9.92
C ASP A 58 0.94 -6.78 9.51
N THR A 59 1.28 -7.41 8.37
CA THR A 59 2.66 -7.43 7.85
C THR A 59 3.07 -6.08 7.26
N LEU A 60 2.14 -5.29 6.71
CA LEU A 60 2.46 -3.98 6.10
C LEU A 60 3.18 -3.06 7.08
N TYR A 61 2.75 -3.03 8.34
CA TYR A 61 3.38 -2.20 9.40
C TYR A 61 4.82 -2.60 9.72
N THR A 62 5.26 -3.79 9.28
CA THR A 62 6.64 -4.25 9.45
C THR A 62 7.56 -3.82 8.30
N ILE A 63 7.01 -3.28 7.21
CA ILE A 63 7.79 -2.73 6.09
C ILE A 63 8.19 -1.29 6.45
N LYS A 64 9.51 -1.04 6.53
CA LYS A 64 10.03 0.28 6.87
C LYS A 64 9.95 1.23 5.67
N VAL A 65 9.10 2.24 5.81
CA VAL A 65 9.00 3.39 4.92
C VAL A 65 9.06 4.64 5.80
N ASN A 66 10.12 5.44 5.61
CA ASN A 66 10.35 6.73 6.27
C ASN A 66 10.21 7.88 5.26
N ASP A 67 10.37 9.13 5.71
CA ASP A 67 10.21 10.30 4.83
C ASP A 67 11.28 10.36 3.75
N GLU A 68 12.49 9.90 4.05
CA GLU A 68 13.62 9.77 3.12
C GLU A 68 13.60 8.48 2.29
N PHE A 69 12.46 7.76 2.27
CA PHE A 69 12.38 6.49 1.58
C PHE A 69 12.64 6.65 0.09
N ASP A 70 13.54 5.81 -0.44
CA ASP A 70 13.95 5.80 -1.84
C ASP A 70 12.86 5.21 -2.75
N CYS A 71 12.18 6.09 -3.47
CA CYS A 71 11.11 5.79 -4.41
C CYS A 71 11.61 5.20 -5.73
N ASN A 72 12.92 5.14 -6.00
CA ASN A 72 13.43 4.44 -7.18
C ASN A 72 13.00 2.97 -7.22
N ILE A 73 12.67 2.36 -6.07
CA ILE A 73 12.13 1.00 -6.04
C ILE A 73 10.88 0.85 -6.91
N LEU A 74 10.10 1.93 -7.08
CA LEU A 74 8.90 1.93 -7.90
C LEU A 74 9.18 1.70 -9.39
N LYS A 75 10.41 1.94 -9.88
CA LYS A 75 10.84 1.63 -11.26
C LYS A 75 10.82 0.14 -11.55
N GLU A 76 11.06 -0.68 -10.52
CA GLU A 76 11.22 -2.14 -10.63
C GLU A 76 9.92 -2.89 -10.31
N ARG A 77 8.79 -2.17 -10.24
CA ARG A 77 7.48 -2.75 -9.93
C ARG A 77 6.97 -3.62 -11.08
N LYS A 78 6.17 -4.62 -10.75
CA LYS A 78 5.52 -5.49 -11.73
C LYS A 78 4.10 -5.03 -12.04
N THR A 79 3.44 -4.43 -11.05
CA THR A 79 2.05 -4.00 -11.17
C THR A 79 2.00 -2.53 -11.61
N LEU A 80 1.58 -2.29 -12.87
CA LEU A 80 1.51 -0.95 -13.46
C LEU A 80 0.23 -0.18 -13.07
N ASN A 81 -0.85 -0.90 -12.82
CA ASN A 81 -2.13 -0.35 -12.39
C ASN A 81 -2.90 -1.34 -11.51
N GLY A 82 -3.83 -0.83 -10.72
CA GLY A 82 -4.67 -1.68 -9.90
C GLY A 82 -5.49 -0.93 -8.86
N ILE A 83 -6.28 -1.70 -8.12
CA ILE A 83 -7.01 -1.27 -6.94
C ILE A 83 -6.58 -2.15 -5.78
N ILE A 84 -6.02 -1.56 -4.72
CA ILE A 84 -5.69 -2.26 -3.48
C ILE A 84 -6.80 -1.98 -2.47
N ILE A 85 -7.53 -3.01 -2.09
CA ILE A 85 -8.63 -2.97 -1.15
C ILE A 85 -8.11 -3.47 0.19
N LEU A 86 -8.02 -2.56 1.15
CA LEU A 86 -7.54 -2.87 2.49
C LEU A 86 -8.67 -3.41 3.36
N ASP A 87 -9.82 -2.78 3.27
CA ASP A 87 -11.04 -3.23 3.91
C ASP A 87 -12.27 -2.68 3.18
N SER A 88 -13.44 -2.77 3.81
CA SER A 88 -14.69 -2.27 3.24
C SER A 88 -14.78 -0.75 3.17
N THR A 89 -13.89 -0.03 3.86
CA THR A 89 -13.92 1.43 4.02
C THR A 89 -12.77 2.14 3.33
N GLU A 90 -11.66 1.46 3.04
CA GLU A 90 -10.47 2.08 2.46
C GLU A 90 -9.91 1.29 1.28
N LEU A 91 -9.63 1.99 0.19
CA LEU A 91 -8.91 1.47 -0.96
C LEU A 91 -7.89 2.48 -1.51
N TYR A 92 -6.97 1.97 -2.33
CA TYR A 92 -6.10 2.75 -3.19
C TYR A 92 -6.34 2.37 -4.64
N ILE A 93 -6.43 3.36 -5.52
CA ILE A 93 -6.41 3.19 -6.98
C ILE A 93 -5.10 3.76 -7.46
N PHE A 94 -4.40 3.04 -8.34
CA PHE A 94 -3.14 3.53 -8.88
C PHE A 94 -3.00 3.18 -10.35
N GLN A 95 -2.28 4.05 -11.06
CA GLN A 95 -1.99 3.88 -12.46
C GLN A 95 -0.71 4.63 -12.84
N GLU A 96 0.11 3.97 -13.64
CA GLU A 96 1.21 4.60 -14.37
C GLU A 96 0.69 5.37 -15.57
N ILE A 97 1.05 6.66 -15.65
CA ILE A 97 0.72 7.57 -16.75
C ILE A 97 2.01 8.28 -17.13
N GLY A 98 2.62 7.86 -18.23
CA GLY A 98 3.98 8.30 -18.60
C GLY A 98 4.97 7.99 -17.48
N GLU A 99 5.70 9.01 -17.04
CA GLU A 99 6.74 8.89 -16.00
C GLU A 99 6.17 9.08 -14.58
N LYS A 100 4.85 9.05 -14.41
CA LYS A 100 4.18 9.31 -13.14
C LYS A 100 3.40 8.09 -12.68
N LEU A 101 3.51 7.77 -11.40
CA LEU A 101 2.57 6.89 -10.72
C LEU A 101 1.56 7.73 -9.96
N LYS A 102 0.35 7.86 -10.53
CA LYS A 102 -0.77 8.54 -9.87
C LYS A 102 -1.50 7.59 -8.94
N VAL A 103 -1.86 8.09 -7.77
CA VAL A 103 -2.51 7.32 -6.71
C VAL A 103 -3.66 8.11 -6.12
N MET A 104 -4.81 7.47 -5.99
CA MET A 104 -5.96 7.96 -5.25
C MET A 104 -6.21 7.06 -4.05
N ASN A 105 -6.19 7.62 -2.84
CA ASN A 105 -6.76 6.99 -1.65
C ASN A 105 -8.23 7.40 -1.54
N PHE A 106 -9.10 6.41 -1.38
CA PHE A 106 -10.53 6.63 -1.18
C PHE A 106 -10.96 5.97 0.13
N LYS A 107 -11.50 6.80 1.02
CA LYS A 107 -12.03 6.38 2.32
C LYS A 107 -13.50 6.72 2.43
N VAL A 108 -14.29 5.80 2.97
CA VAL A 108 -15.73 5.98 3.19
C VAL A 108 -16.12 5.61 4.62
N SER A 109 -17.02 6.38 5.23
CA SER A 109 -17.75 5.99 6.44
C SER A 109 -19.23 6.03 6.14
N ILE A 110 -19.87 4.86 6.07
CA ILE A 110 -21.31 4.72 5.87
C ILE A 110 -22.08 5.35 7.03
N LYS A 111 -21.53 5.22 8.25
CA LYS A 111 -22.16 5.72 9.47
C LYS A 111 -22.28 7.25 9.47
N ASP A 112 -21.28 7.92 8.94
CA ASP A 112 -21.15 9.38 8.99
C ASP A 112 -21.44 10.04 7.63
N ASP A 113 -21.95 9.28 6.66
CA ASP A 113 -22.15 9.69 5.25
C ASP A 113 -20.95 10.47 4.69
N TYR A 114 -19.76 9.93 4.96
CA TYR A 114 -18.50 10.63 4.72
C TYR A 114 -17.69 9.91 3.64
N SER A 115 -17.13 10.69 2.72
CA SER A 115 -16.13 10.24 1.75
C SER A 115 -14.94 11.20 1.73
N ASP A 116 -13.74 10.65 1.82
CA ASP A 116 -12.48 11.39 1.64
C ASP A 116 -11.73 10.88 0.43
N ILE A 117 -11.14 11.82 -0.31
CA ILE A 117 -10.35 11.54 -1.50
C ILE A 117 -9.03 12.28 -1.36
N LYS A 118 -7.93 11.54 -1.45
CA LYS A 118 -6.58 12.09 -1.46
C LYS A 118 -5.85 11.61 -2.70
N ILE A 119 -5.28 12.52 -3.46
CA ILE A 119 -4.52 12.21 -4.68
C ILE A 119 -3.07 12.62 -4.46
N PHE A 120 -2.15 11.72 -4.75
CA PHE A 120 -0.72 11.98 -4.70
C PHE A 120 -0.02 11.27 -5.85
N THR A 121 1.17 11.76 -6.22
CA THR A 121 1.91 11.27 -7.37
C THR A 121 3.35 10.97 -6.98
N PHE A 122 3.92 9.91 -7.55
CA PHE A 122 5.35 9.67 -7.52
C PHE A 122 5.92 9.91 -8.92
N ASN A 123 6.98 10.70 -9.01
CA ASN A 123 7.78 10.74 -10.22
C ASN A 123 8.57 9.43 -10.29
N LEU A 124 8.54 8.77 -11.44
CA LEU A 124 9.21 7.50 -11.63
C LEU A 124 10.60 7.67 -12.18
N ASN A 125 10.95 8.80 -12.79
CA ASN A 125 12.31 9.04 -13.26
C ASN A 125 13.16 9.72 -12.21
N GLU A 126 12.56 10.70 -11.54
CA GLU A 126 13.15 11.45 -10.45
C GLU A 126 12.74 10.77 -9.15
N ASN A 127 13.65 10.63 -8.18
CA ASN A 127 13.35 10.02 -6.87
C ASN A 127 12.51 10.99 -6.02
N GLU A 128 11.35 11.40 -6.54
CA GLU A 128 10.57 12.52 -6.07
C GLU A 128 9.12 12.11 -5.77
N LYS A 129 8.61 12.68 -4.68
CA LYS A 129 7.24 12.52 -4.20
C LYS A 129 6.52 13.84 -4.42
N ILE A 130 5.51 13.86 -5.28
CA ILE A 130 4.68 15.04 -5.53
C ILE A 130 3.41 14.86 -4.67
N ILE A 131 3.49 15.35 -3.44
CA ILE A 131 2.47 15.16 -2.40
C ILE A 131 2.06 16.53 -1.87
N ALA A 132 0.77 16.84 -1.92
CA ALA A 132 0.25 18.08 -1.35
C ALA A 132 0.40 18.12 0.17
N GLU A 133 0.66 19.29 0.74
CA GLU A 133 0.93 19.49 2.18
C GLU A 133 -0.23 19.00 3.08
N ASN A 134 -1.46 18.98 2.56
CA ASN A 134 -2.65 18.55 3.27
C ASN A 134 -2.87 17.02 3.28
N ILE A 135 -1.92 16.24 2.74
CA ILE A 135 -1.97 14.78 2.75
C ILE A 135 -1.14 14.28 3.92
N GLU A 136 -1.81 13.60 4.85
CA GLU A 136 -1.15 12.98 5.99
C GLU A 136 -0.05 12.01 5.55
N THR A 137 1.12 12.12 6.18
CA THR A 137 2.31 11.35 5.85
C THR A 137 2.07 9.83 5.85
N GLU A 138 1.20 9.33 6.72
CA GLU A 138 0.91 7.89 6.78
C GLU A 138 0.10 7.38 5.59
N VAL A 139 -0.66 8.23 4.87
CA VAL A 139 -1.47 7.81 3.72
C VAL A 139 -0.59 7.32 2.58
N TRP A 140 0.43 8.09 2.19
CA TRP A 140 1.34 7.69 1.11
C TRP A 140 2.32 6.61 1.56
N LYS A 141 2.78 6.62 2.82
CA LYS A 141 3.63 5.56 3.38
C LYS A 141 2.92 4.22 3.37
N LYS A 142 1.63 4.20 3.75
CA LYS A 142 0.80 3.00 3.74
C LYS A 142 0.64 2.47 2.32
N PHE A 143 0.42 3.33 1.33
CA PHE A 143 0.40 2.93 -0.08
C PHE A 143 1.72 2.27 -0.52
N LEU A 144 2.87 2.88 -0.22
CA LEU A 144 4.17 2.30 -0.56
C LEU A 144 4.37 0.93 0.08
N ARG A 145 4.00 0.76 1.37
CA ARG A 145 4.03 -0.55 2.04
C ARG A 145 3.18 -1.58 1.28
N CYS A 146 2.01 -1.18 0.77
CA CYS A 146 1.14 -2.06 -0.01
C CYS A 146 1.79 -2.49 -1.33
N LEU A 147 2.34 -1.56 -2.11
CA LEU A 147 3.03 -1.88 -3.36
C LEU A 147 4.27 -2.74 -3.13
N ILE A 148 5.08 -2.42 -2.11
CA ILE A 148 6.27 -3.21 -1.75
C ILE A 148 5.87 -4.65 -1.44
N TYR A 149 4.79 -4.83 -0.68
CA TYR A 149 4.24 -6.14 -0.38
C TYR A 149 3.80 -6.88 -1.65
N LEU A 150 3.05 -6.21 -2.51
CA LEU A 150 2.47 -6.81 -3.71
C LEU A 150 3.53 -7.27 -4.71
N ASP A 151 4.51 -6.42 -5.02
CA ASP A 151 5.43 -6.66 -6.14
C ASP A 151 6.74 -7.36 -5.76
N PHE A 152 7.19 -7.17 -4.51
CA PHE A 152 8.55 -7.53 -4.10
C PHE A 152 8.62 -8.60 -3.00
N LEU A 153 7.53 -8.82 -2.26
CA LEU A 153 7.47 -9.94 -1.31
C LEU A 153 6.91 -11.18 -2.02
N PRO A 154 7.30 -12.39 -1.59
CA PRO A 154 6.62 -13.60 -2.04
C PRO A 154 5.18 -13.55 -1.54
N THR A 155 4.23 -13.47 -2.47
CA THR A 155 2.80 -13.43 -2.19
C THR A 155 2.14 -14.69 -2.74
N GLU A 156 1.13 -15.17 -2.02
CA GLU A 156 0.19 -16.16 -2.56
C GLU A 156 -1.06 -15.42 -3.00
N THR A 157 -1.57 -15.73 -4.19
CA THR A 157 -2.78 -15.12 -4.73
C THR A 157 -3.84 -16.18 -4.99
N LYS A 158 -5.08 -15.85 -4.67
CA LYS A 158 -6.25 -16.64 -5.04
C LYS A 158 -7.26 -15.76 -5.76
N TYR A 159 -7.64 -16.15 -6.97
CA TYR A 159 -8.73 -15.50 -7.70
C TYR A 159 -10.07 -15.94 -7.10
N ILE A 160 -10.92 -14.98 -6.77
CA ILE A 160 -12.25 -15.19 -6.22
C ILE A 160 -13.26 -14.62 -7.21
N ASN A 161 -14.11 -15.47 -7.76
CA ASN A 161 -15.16 -15.05 -8.69
C ASN A 161 -16.32 -14.36 -7.94
N PRO A 162 -17.19 -13.62 -8.65
CA PRO A 162 -18.46 -13.17 -8.09
C PRO A 162 -19.23 -14.30 -7.40
N ASN A 163 -19.80 -14.01 -6.24
CA ASN A 163 -20.52 -14.94 -5.36
C ASN A 163 -19.70 -16.10 -4.76
N GLU A 164 -18.39 -16.16 -5.02
CA GLU A 164 -17.51 -17.16 -4.39
C GLU A 164 -17.18 -16.78 -2.93
N LYS A 165 -17.07 -17.79 -2.07
CA LYS A 165 -16.69 -17.62 -0.66
C LYS A 165 -15.18 -17.75 -0.46
N PHE A 166 -14.60 -16.89 0.34
CA PHE A 166 -13.18 -16.90 0.72
C PHE A 166 -12.98 -16.63 2.21
N GLY A 167 -11.76 -16.79 2.71
CA GLY A 167 -11.43 -16.63 4.14
C GLY A 167 -11.36 -17.97 4.90
N THR A 168 -10.95 -17.90 6.17
CA THR A 168 -10.70 -19.07 7.01
C THR A 168 -11.85 -19.30 8.00
N ARG A 169 -11.97 -20.53 8.53
CA ARG A 169 -12.96 -20.82 9.59
C ARG A 169 -12.77 -19.94 10.84
N LYS A 170 -11.51 -19.60 11.17
CA LYS A 170 -11.18 -18.75 12.32
C LYS A 170 -11.57 -17.28 12.12
N GLN A 171 -11.43 -16.76 10.90
CA GLN A 171 -11.69 -15.35 10.58
C GLN A 171 -13.10 -15.10 10.01
N GLY A 172 -13.86 -16.17 9.78
CA GLY A 172 -15.14 -16.14 9.07
C GLY A 172 -14.94 -16.22 7.55
N LYS A 173 -15.95 -16.80 6.87
CA LYS A 173 -16.01 -16.79 5.42
C LYS A 173 -16.69 -15.51 4.94
N VAL A 174 -16.11 -14.89 3.94
CA VAL A 174 -16.63 -13.71 3.24
C VAL A 174 -17.12 -14.14 1.86
N ILE A 175 -18.21 -13.56 1.38
CA ILE A 175 -18.68 -13.76 0.01
C ILE A 175 -18.26 -12.55 -0.79
N ASN A 176 -17.69 -12.76 -1.98
CA ASN A 176 -17.53 -11.69 -2.95
C ASN A 176 -18.90 -11.33 -3.52
N LYS A 177 -19.55 -10.27 -3.01
CA LYS A 177 -20.84 -9.82 -3.55
C LYS A 177 -20.73 -8.83 -4.71
N THR A 178 -19.50 -8.50 -5.11
CA THR A 178 -19.26 -7.63 -6.27
C THR A 178 -19.46 -8.43 -7.56
N ASP A 179 -19.72 -7.73 -8.66
CA ASP A 179 -19.72 -8.29 -10.02
C ASP A 179 -18.30 -8.51 -10.59
N HIS A 180 -17.27 -8.11 -9.84
CA HIS A 180 -15.88 -8.23 -10.24
C HIS A 180 -15.20 -9.49 -9.69
N LYS A 181 -14.28 -10.03 -10.48
CA LYS A 181 -13.26 -10.96 -9.98
C LYS A 181 -12.25 -10.19 -9.12
N ILE A 182 -11.97 -10.71 -7.93
CA ILE A 182 -10.96 -10.15 -7.02
C ILE A 182 -9.77 -11.10 -6.87
N ILE A 183 -8.59 -10.54 -6.62
CA ILE A 183 -7.35 -11.26 -6.34
C ILE A 183 -7.10 -11.16 -4.84
N LEU A 184 -7.41 -12.21 -4.09
CA LEU A 184 -7.09 -12.29 -2.67
C LEU A 184 -5.59 -12.50 -2.51
N VAL A 185 -4.92 -11.55 -1.87
CA VAL A 185 -3.49 -11.59 -1.56
C VAL A 185 -3.31 -12.08 -0.11
N THR A 186 -2.59 -13.18 0.04
CA THR A 186 -2.29 -13.81 1.32
C THR A 186 -0.78 -13.94 1.55
N LYS A 187 -0.44 -14.14 2.82
CA LYS A 187 0.95 -14.23 3.28
C LYS A 187 1.61 -15.52 2.83
N ALA A 188 2.86 -15.44 2.39
CA ALA A 188 3.66 -16.63 2.11
C ALA A 188 4.24 -17.33 3.36
N TRP A 189 4.43 -16.70 4.54
CA TRP A 189 5.10 -17.37 5.68
C TRP A 189 4.65 -16.99 7.10
N ASN A 190 4.39 -18.01 7.93
CA ASN A 190 4.40 -17.93 9.40
C ASN A 190 5.85 -17.99 9.90
N GLN A 191 6.43 -16.88 10.32
CA GLN A 191 7.65 -16.92 11.14
C GLN A 191 7.25 -16.67 12.59
N GLU A 192 7.35 -17.71 13.42
CA GLU A 192 7.24 -17.61 14.87
C GLU A 192 8.52 -16.97 15.43
N TYR A 193 8.37 -16.04 16.37
CA TYR A 193 9.50 -15.42 17.06
C TYR A 193 9.36 -15.62 18.56
N LYS A 194 10.28 -16.39 19.16
CA LYS A 194 10.41 -16.51 20.62
C LYS A 194 11.35 -15.41 21.12
N THR A 195 10.84 -14.51 21.96
CA THR A 195 11.65 -13.53 22.70
C THR A 195 11.98 -14.06 24.10
N LYS A 196 13.21 -13.84 24.59
CA LYS A 196 13.61 -14.19 25.97
C LYS A 196 13.00 -13.20 26.99
N PRO A 197 12.71 -13.62 28.24
CA PRO A 197 12.18 -12.73 29.28
C PRO A 197 13.22 -11.69 29.77
N ASN A 198 12.73 -10.52 30.21
CA ASN A 198 13.48 -9.42 30.88
C ASN A 198 14.57 -8.70 30.07
N THR A 199 14.25 -7.89 29.06
CA THR A 199 15.28 -7.04 28.42
C THR A 199 14.82 -5.66 27.96
N LYS A 200 15.67 -4.66 28.24
CA LYS A 200 15.52 -3.24 27.87
C LYS A 200 15.99 -3.01 26.42
N PHE A 201 15.09 -2.45 25.62
CA PHE A 201 15.15 -2.08 24.19
C PHE A 201 15.39 -3.22 23.17
N TYR A 202 14.31 -3.52 22.43
CA TYR A 202 14.25 -4.54 21.39
C TYR A 202 14.08 -3.89 20.02
N SER A 203 15.02 -4.10 19.09
CA SER A 203 14.77 -3.73 17.69
C SER A 203 13.77 -4.73 17.12
N LYS A 204 12.55 -4.26 16.80
CA LYS A 204 11.53 -5.11 16.18
C LYS A 204 12.03 -5.63 14.83
N ALA A 205 11.71 -6.89 14.56
CA ALA A 205 11.95 -7.49 13.25
C ALA A 205 11.15 -6.75 12.19
N HIS A 206 11.73 -6.55 11.01
CA HIS A 206 11.11 -5.73 9.95
C HIS A 206 11.66 -6.13 8.58
N TRP A 207 10.89 -5.80 7.54
CA TRP A 207 11.37 -5.85 6.16
C TRP A 207 12.11 -4.56 5.83
N GLY A 208 13.29 -4.70 5.25
CA GLY A 208 14.09 -3.61 4.72
C GLY A 208 14.46 -3.85 3.25
N ILE A 209 14.71 -2.76 2.54
CA ILE A 209 15.20 -2.79 1.16
C ILE A 209 16.71 -2.57 1.18
N ARG A 210 17.43 -3.40 0.42
CA ARG A 210 18.87 -3.26 0.18
C ARG A 210 19.09 -3.14 -1.32
N TRP A 211 19.76 -2.08 -1.75
CA TRP A 211 20.18 -1.92 -3.12
C TRP A 211 21.43 -2.77 -3.41
N THR A 212 21.34 -3.59 -4.45
CA THR A 212 22.35 -4.59 -4.86
C THR A 212 22.60 -4.50 -6.37
N GLY A 213 23.48 -5.35 -6.91
CA GLY A 213 23.87 -5.30 -8.33
C GLY A 213 24.94 -4.23 -8.63
N SER A 214 25.42 -4.22 -9.87
CA SER A 214 26.40 -3.22 -10.33
C SER A 214 25.80 -1.82 -10.21
N GLY A 215 26.51 -0.89 -9.58
CA GLY A 215 25.99 0.45 -9.31
C GLY A 215 24.85 0.53 -8.28
N ARG A 216 24.51 -0.57 -7.58
CA ARG A 216 23.42 -0.62 -6.59
C ARG A 216 22.04 -0.23 -7.17
N THR A 217 21.71 -0.75 -8.35
CA THR A 217 20.46 -0.42 -9.06
C THR A 217 19.34 -1.43 -8.84
N THR A 218 19.62 -2.61 -8.29
CA THR A 218 18.61 -3.67 -8.12
C THR A 218 18.14 -3.76 -6.66
N PRO A 219 16.85 -3.53 -6.37
CA PRO A 219 16.33 -3.61 -5.00
C PRO A 219 16.17 -5.06 -4.58
N LYS A 220 16.66 -5.38 -3.38
CA LYS A 220 16.49 -6.69 -2.74
C LYS A 220 15.78 -6.52 -1.40
N ILE A 221 14.61 -7.13 -1.28
CA ILE A 221 13.88 -7.21 -0.01
C ILE A 221 14.59 -8.19 0.93
N THR A 222 14.87 -7.75 2.14
CA THR A 222 15.52 -8.56 3.17
C THR A 222 14.78 -8.46 4.49
N PHE A 223 14.53 -9.62 5.10
CA PHE A 223 13.97 -9.67 6.44
C PHE A 223 15.10 -9.43 7.45
N ILE A 224 15.00 -8.35 8.21
CA ILE A 224 15.94 -8.02 9.27
C ILE A 224 15.36 -8.57 10.56
N LYS A 225 15.99 -9.65 11.06
CA LYS A 225 15.62 -10.26 12.34
C LYS A 225 15.76 -9.23 13.45
N GLY A 226 14.80 -9.24 14.36
CA GLY A 226 14.90 -8.46 15.59
C GLY A 226 16.16 -8.88 16.33
N SER A 227 16.94 -7.90 16.76
CA SER A 227 18.22 -8.14 17.42
C SER A 227 18.40 -7.20 18.60
N LEU A 228 19.16 -7.68 19.57
CA LEU A 228 19.66 -6.89 20.68
C LEU A 228 20.68 -5.90 20.12
N LYS A 229 20.41 -4.60 20.18
CA LYS A 229 21.43 -3.58 19.94
C LYS A 229 21.95 -3.11 21.29
N GLY A 230 23.27 -3.21 21.51
CA GLY A 230 23.90 -2.49 22.61
C GLY A 230 23.70 -0.99 22.40
N LEU A 231 23.47 -0.24 23.48
CA LEU A 231 23.75 1.20 23.46
C LEU A 231 25.20 1.35 23.02
N ASN A 232 25.48 2.27 22.08
CA ASN A 232 26.84 2.58 21.67
C ASN A 232 27.70 2.69 22.93
N LYS A 233 28.67 1.77 23.12
CA LYS A 233 29.70 1.99 24.12
C LYS A 233 30.35 3.34 23.75
N PRO A 234 30.47 4.31 24.68
CA PRO A 234 31.35 5.43 24.42
C PRO A 234 32.72 4.86 24.06
N ALA A 235 33.38 5.43 23.04
CA ALA A 235 34.68 4.96 22.57
C ALA A 235 35.60 4.76 23.78
N GLU A 236 36.08 3.53 23.97
CA GLU A 236 37.11 3.25 24.96
C GLU A 236 38.31 4.11 24.56
N LYS A 237 38.61 5.16 25.35
CA LYS A 237 39.87 5.90 25.17
C LYS A 237 40.98 4.86 25.28
N GLU A 238 41.77 4.70 24.22
CA GLU A 238 43.02 3.94 24.29
C GLU A 238 43.84 4.48 25.46
N ILE A 239 43.90 3.72 26.56
CA ILE A 239 44.93 3.93 27.57
C ILE A 239 46.17 3.28 26.98
N LYS A 240 47.02 4.08 26.34
CA LYS A 240 48.39 3.68 26.05
C LYS A 240 49.11 3.48 27.39
N ARG A 241 49.45 2.23 27.68
CA ARG A 241 50.53 1.85 28.61
C ARG A 241 51.29 0.69 28.02
#